data_AF-A0A822H7M0-F1
#
_entry.id   AF-A0A822H7M0-F1
#
_cell.length_a   1.000
_cell.length_b   1.000
_cell.length_c   1.000
_cell.angle_alpha   90.00
_cell.angle_beta   90.00
_cell.angle_gamma   90.00
#
_symmetry.space_group_name_H-M   'P 1'
#
loop_
_entity.id
_entity.type
_entity.pdbx_description
1 polymer ?
#
loop_
_entity_poly.entity_id
_entity_poly.type
_entity_poly.pdbx_seq_one_letter_code
_entity_poly.pdbx_strand_id
1 'polypeptide(L)'
;MTTKKMLLILFILLGYALCSQTAILQCDFETLCNDFDVDTNWGLTDGFHPQSINHDHTLNNSSGHYLFYSPKSLPPFYEIKTEIKTKDWLEVSTD
;
A
#
# COMPACT_ATOMS: atom_id res chain seq x y z
N MET A 1 -33.12 28.61 -5.78
CA MET A 1 -32.24 27.95 -4.78
C MET A 1 -31.90 29.00 -3.72
N THR A 2 -32.15 28.73 -2.43
CA THR A 2 -32.00 29.76 -1.37
C THR A 2 -30.55 29.82 -0.86
N THR A 3 -30.08 31.00 -0.46
CA THR A 3 -28.71 31.24 0.04
C THR A 3 -28.28 30.29 1.16
N LYS A 4 -29.20 29.91 2.05
CA LYS A 4 -28.96 28.90 3.10
C LYS A 4 -28.65 27.50 2.54
N LYS A 5 -29.33 27.09 1.45
CA LYS A 5 -29.06 25.80 0.78
C LYS A 5 -27.72 25.83 0.06
N MET A 6 -27.35 26.97 -0.52
CA MET A 6 -26.06 27.15 -1.19
C MET A 6 -24.89 27.10 -0.20
N LEU A 7 -25.04 27.73 0.98
CA LEU A 7 -24.03 27.71 2.04
C LEU A 7 -23.83 26.30 2.62
N LEU A 8 -24.92 25.55 2.82
CA LEU A 8 -24.86 24.16 3.29
C LEU A 8 -24.11 23.26 2.30
N ILE A 9 -24.39 23.38 1.01
CA ILE A 9 -23.69 22.62 -0.04
C ILE A 9 -22.20 22.97 -0.06
N LEU A 10 -21.85 24.24 0.12
CA LEU A 10 -20.45 24.67 0.18
C LEU A 10 -19.72 24.04 1.37
N PHE A 11 -20.32 24.01 2.57
CA PHE A 11 -19.73 23.36 3.73
C PHE A 11 -19.55 21.85 3.55
N ILE A 12 -20.51 21.18 2.91
CA ILE A 12 -20.43 19.76 2.60
C ILE A 12 -19.28 19.48 1.63
N LEU A 13 -19.17 20.25 0.54
CA LEU A 13 -18.09 20.11 -0.44
C LEU A 13 -16.72 20.42 0.18
N LEU A 14 -16.62 21.42 1.05
CA LEU A 14 -15.40 21.74 1.79
C LEU A 14 -15.02 20.62 2.76
N GLY A 15 -16.01 20.03 3.45
CA GLY A 15 -15.80 18.87 4.31
C GLY A 15 -15.29 17.64 3.55
N TYR A 16 -15.85 17.36 2.36
CA TYR A 16 -15.35 16.28 1.50
C TYR A 16 -13.92 16.54 1.02
N ALA A 17 -13.60 17.77 0.63
CA ALA A 17 -12.25 18.15 0.19
C ALA A 17 -11.21 18.08 1.31
N LEU A 18 -11.61 18.36 2.56
CA LEU A 18 -10.73 18.26 3.74
C LEU A 18 -10.59 16.81 4.24
N CYS A 19 -11.63 15.99 4.09
CA CYS A 19 -11.61 14.57 4.48
C CYS A 19 -10.79 13.69 3.53
N SER A 20 -10.61 14.11 2.27
CA SER A 20 -9.84 13.33 1.29
C SER A 20 -8.32 13.36 1.49
N GLN A 21 -7.80 14.07 2.50
CA GLN A 21 -6.36 14.19 2.73
C GLN A 21 -5.76 13.18 3.71
N THR A 22 -6.55 12.27 4.29
CA THR A 22 -5.98 11.10 4.97
C THR A 22 -5.75 9.98 3.98
N ALA A 23 -4.81 10.17 3.04
CA ALA A 23 -4.17 9.04 2.39
C ALA A 23 -3.25 8.39 3.42
N ILE A 24 -3.85 7.64 4.34
CA ILE A 24 -3.15 6.59 5.07
C ILE A 24 -2.54 5.73 3.97
N LEU A 25 -1.23 5.51 4.02
CA LEU A 25 -0.43 4.67 3.12
C LEU A 25 -1.19 3.38 2.75
N GLN A 26 -2.04 3.44 1.74
CA GLN A 26 -2.97 2.38 1.38
C GLN A 26 -2.46 1.80 0.09
N CYS A 27 -1.46 0.93 0.24
CA CYS A 27 -1.10 0.02 -0.82
C CYS A 27 -1.68 -1.35 -0.52
N ASP A 28 -2.66 -1.72 -1.33
CA ASP A 28 -3.21 -3.07 -1.40
C ASP A 28 -2.61 -3.90 -2.53
N PHE A 29 -1.64 -3.33 -3.26
CA PHE A 29 -0.88 -3.92 -4.38
C PHE A 29 -1.69 -4.22 -5.65
N GLU A 30 -2.98 -3.91 -5.69
CA GLU A 30 -3.81 -4.09 -6.89
C GLU A 30 -3.54 -3.02 -7.97
N THR A 31 -2.83 -1.96 -7.60
CA THR A 31 -2.40 -0.89 -8.49
C THR A 31 -0.96 -0.47 -8.18
N LEU A 32 -0.38 0.40 -9.02
CA LEU A 32 0.97 0.92 -8.80
C LEU A 32 1.04 1.71 -7.49
N CYS A 33 1.71 1.12 -6.51
CA CYS A 33 2.04 1.80 -5.27
C CYS A 33 3.42 2.44 -5.38
N ASN A 34 3.48 3.76 -5.28
CA ASN A 34 4.73 4.50 -5.39
C ASN A 34 5.34 4.83 -4.02
N ASP A 35 4.70 4.42 -2.93
CA ASP A 35 5.04 4.91 -1.59
C ASP A 35 6.10 4.09 -0.87
N PHE A 36 6.59 3.01 -1.48
CA PHE A 36 7.66 2.19 -0.92
C PHE A 36 8.68 1.74 -1.97
N ASP A 37 9.86 1.39 -1.46
CA ASP A 37 10.95 0.74 -2.15
C ASP A 37 11.18 -0.63 -1.49
N VAL A 38 11.30 -1.66 -2.33
CA VAL A 38 11.61 -3.03 -1.91
C VAL A 38 12.98 -3.44 -2.43
N ASP A 39 13.72 -4.21 -1.65
CA ASP A 39 15.00 -4.76 -2.10
C ASP A 39 14.84 -5.99 -3.00
N THR A 40 15.97 -6.52 -3.51
CA THR A 40 15.98 -7.62 -4.49
C THR A 40 15.53 -8.99 -3.97
N ASN A 41 15.28 -9.13 -2.67
CA ASN A 41 14.76 -10.35 -2.05
C ASN A 41 13.23 -10.31 -1.90
N TRP A 42 12.58 -9.22 -2.29
CA TRP A 42 11.13 -9.14 -2.38
C TRP A 42 10.68 -9.23 -3.83
N GLY A 43 9.60 -9.98 -4.05
CA GLY A 43 8.88 -10.01 -5.31
C GLY A 43 7.45 -9.54 -5.11
N LEU A 44 6.84 -9.01 -6.17
CA LEU A 44 5.41 -8.76 -6.26
C LEU A 44 4.80 -9.90 -7.09
N THR A 45 3.73 -10.52 -6.61
CA THR A 45 3.00 -11.48 -7.44
C THR A 45 2.31 -10.76 -8.59
N ASP A 46 2.19 -11.44 -9.72
CA ASP A 46 1.44 -10.97 -10.90
C ASP A 46 0.12 -11.76 -11.08
N GLY A 47 -0.26 -12.58 -10.09
CA GLY A 47 -1.39 -13.50 -10.17
C GLY A 47 -1.12 -14.77 -11.01
N PHE A 48 0.05 -14.92 -11.64
CA PHE A 48 0.34 -16.03 -12.58
C PHE A 48 1.45 -16.98 -12.13
N HIS A 49 2.21 -16.66 -11.09
CA HIS A 49 3.23 -17.56 -10.55
C HIS A 49 2.63 -18.58 -9.56
N PRO A 50 2.89 -19.90 -9.71
CA PRO A 50 2.44 -20.90 -8.76
C PRO A 50 3.18 -20.73 -7.43
N GLN A 51 2.53 -20.03 -6.50
CA GLN A 51 2.95 -19.87 -5.12
C GLN A 51 2.11 -20.81 -4.23
N SER A 52 2.58 -21.09 -3.01
CA SER A 52 1.80 -21.85 -2.02
C SER A 52 0.50 -21.13 -1.62
N ILE A 53 0.49 -19.81 -1.76
CA ILE A 53 -0.65 -18.93 -1.57
C ILE A 53 -1.17 -18.55 -2.96
N ASN A 54 -2.46 -18.77 -3.21
CA ASN A 54 -3.09 -18.55 -4.51
C ASN A 54 -4.12 -17.42 -4.50
N HIS A 55 -4.16 -16.60 -3.46
CA HIS A 55 -5.02 -15.43 -3.33
C HIS A 55 -4.41 -14.44 -2.35
N ASP A 56 -4.65 -13.16 -2.58
CA ASP A 56 -4.29 -12.10 -1.66
C ASP A 56 -5.43 -11.85 -0.64
N HIS A 57 -5.25 -10.88 0.27
CA HIS A 57 -6.27 -10.53 1.26
C HIS A 57 -7.30 -9.52 0.72
N THR A 58 -6.94 -8.68 -0.26
CA THR A 58 -7.79 -7.61 -0.79
C THR A 58 -8.91 -8.16 -1.64
N LEU A 59 -8.58 -9.05 -2.60
CA LEU A 59 -9.55 -9.61 -3.54
C LEU A 59 -9.98 -11.04 -3.19
N ASN A 60 -9.22 -11.72 -2.31
CA ASN A 60 -9.49 -13.09 -1.87
C ASN A 60 -9.72 -14.06 -3.04
N ASN A 61 -9.02 -13.83 -4.15
CA ASN A 61 -9.01 -14.69 -5.32
C ASN A 61 -7.64 -14.62 -6.03
N SER A 62 -7.44 -15.47 -7.02
CA SER A 62 -6.15 -15.64 -7.71
C SER A 62 -5.71 -14.46 -8.58
N SER A 63 -6.57 -13.46 -8.77
CA SER A 63 -6.23 -12.26 -9.53
C SER A 63 -5.59 -11.19 -8.66
N GLY A 64 -5.53 -11.39 -7.34
CA GLY A 64 -4.97 -10.43 -6.40
C GLY A 64 -3.45 -10.49 -6.32
N HIS A 65 -2.86 -9.36 -5.92
CA HIS A 65 -1.43 -9.12 -5.90
C HIS A 65 -0.92 -8.94 -4.46
N TYR A 66 0.28 -9.43 -4.17
CA TYR A 66 0.89 -9.28 -2.84
C TYR A 66 2.41 -9.37 -2.91
N LEU A 67 3.09 -8.78 -1.92
CA LEU A 67 4.53 -8.93 -1.74
C LEU A 67 4.88 -10.29 -1.12
N PHE A 68 5.93 -10.92 -1.63
CA PHE A 68 6.48 -12.14 -1.07
C PHE A 68 8.00 -12.04 -0.92
N TYR A 69 8.51 -12.64 0.15
CA TYR A 69 9.94 -12.77 0.37
C TYR A 69 10.48 -13.98 -0.42
N SER A 70 11.42 -13.72 -1.32
CA SER A 70 12.13 -14.71 -2.13
C SER A 70 13.64 -14.50 -1.96
N PRO A 71 14.23 -15.07 -0.90
CA PRO A 71 15.66 -14.94 -0.68
C PRO A 71 16.42 -15.57 -1.83
N LYS A 72 17.45 -14.87 -2.32
CA LYS A 72 18.45 -15.53 -3.17
C LYS A 72 19.07 -16.68 -2.37
N SER A 73 19.28 -17.81 -3.03
CA SER A 73 19.96 -18.95 -2.42
C SER A 73 21.35 -18.52 -1.96
N LEU A 74 21.51 -18.35 -0.65
CA LEU A 74 22.75 -18.00 0.01
C LEU A 74 23.17 -19.14 0.95
N PRO A 75 24.47 -19.24 1.27
CA PRO A 75 24.96 -20.25 2.20
C PRO A 75 24.22 -20.18 3.54
N PRO A 76 24.02 -21.32 4.23
CA PRO A 76 23.16 -21.45 5.41
C PRO A 76 23.56 -20.62 6.65
N PHE A 77 24.65 -19.85 6.58
CA PHE A 77 25.16 -19.01 7.67
C PHE A 77 25.13 -17.52 7.33
N TYR A 78 24.54 -17.14 6.20
CA TYR A 78 24.43 -15.73 5.82
C TYR A 78 23.08 -15.17 6.27
N GLU A 79 23.12 -14.19 7.17
CA GLU A 79 21.93 -13.42 7.53
C GLU A 79 21.55 -12.53 6.35
N ILE A 80 20.40 -12.79 5.74
CA ILE A 80 19.85 -11.95 4.69
C ILE A 80 19.05 -10.85 5.36
N LYS A 81 19.67 -9.68 5.55
CA LYS A 81 18.92 -8.49 5.91
C LYS A 81 18.08 -8.07 4.71
N THR A 82 16.76 -7.99 4.92
CA THR A 82 15.83 -7.51 3.90
C THR A 82 14.92 -6.44 4.48
N GLU A 83 14.65 -5.41 3.69
CA GLU A 83 13.95 -4.20 4.13
C GLU A 83 12.90 -3.78 3.08
N ILE A 84 11.74 -3.33 3.57
CA ILE A 84 10.76 -2.55 2.82
C ILE A 84 10.79 -1.15 3.41
N LYS A 85 11.05 -0.14 2.58
CA LYS A 85 11.15 1.26 3.02
C LYS A 85 10.03 2.05 2.42
N THR A 86 9.36 2.85 3.23
CA THR A 86 8.45 3.89 2.75
C THR A 86 9.27 5.07 2.23
N LYS A 87 8.80 5.74 1.16
CA LYS A 87 9.55 6.86 0.55
C LYS A 87 9.42 8.15 1.35
N ASP A 88 8.23 8.43 1.86
CA ASP A 88 7.90 9.72 2.50
C ASP A 88 7.32 9.56 3.92
N TRP A 89 7.74 8.52 4.65
CA TRP A 89 7.30 8.36 6.04
C TRP A 89 8.01 9.36 6.95
N LEU A 90 7.30 10.43 7.27
CA LEU A 90 7.62 11.26 8.42
C LEU A 90 7.34 10.40 9.67
N GLU A 91 8.40 9.92 10.32
CA GLU A 91 8.25 9.40 11.68
C GLU A 91 7.60 10.50 12.53
N VAL A 92 6.41 10.22 13.05
CA VAL A 92 5.79 11.10 14.03
C VAL A 92 6.69 11.05 15.26
N SER A 93 7.37 12.16 15.55
CA SER A 93 8.22 12.27 16.74
C SER A 93 7.39 11.93 17.97
N THR A 94 7.79 10.90 18.69
CA THR A 94 7.17 10.51 19.97
C THR A 94 7.79 11.29 21.14
N ASP A 95 8.09 12.58 20.94
CA ASP A 95 8.60 13.48 21.98
C ASP A 95 7.47 13.98 22.90
#